data_AF-A0A8C2RU09-F1
#
_entry.id   AF-A0A8C2RU09-F1
#
_cell.length_a   1.000
_cell.length_b   1.000
_cell.length_c   1.000
_cell.angle_alpha   90.00
_cell.angle_beta   90.00
_cell.angle_gamma   90.00
#
_symmetry.space_group_name_H-M   'P 1'
#
loop_
_entity.id
_entity.type
_entity.pdbx_description
1 polymer ?
#
loop_
_entity_poly.entity_id
_entity_poly.type
_entity_poly.pdbx_seq_one_letter_code
_entity_poly.pdbx_strand_id
1 'polypeptide(L)'
;MQNGSGSESDEELEFRETQAPFRNPPVPFTGRIVGGLQDGHKVTVMGHVPSRGERRFSVNFQTGISDTNNIAFHFNPRFDGGGYVVCNTRQLGNWGSEAKKMQMPFQKGSEFEICFDVDRSSFKVTVNGSIFLDYVHRVPFDKVNAISICGCVHVSYISFQVRLHPALVPRGFVWGPVPLGVLLCEPKVPASPISRCFWVHTSGCPSLS
;
A
#
# COMPACT_ATOMS: atom_id res chain seq x y z
N MET A 1 7.70 -5.13 -49.29
CA MET A 1 6.39 -5.67 -48.85
C MET A 1 6.63 -6.42 -47.54
N GLN A 2 5.94 -5.99 -46.48
CA GLN A 2 5.55 -6.61 -45.17
C GLN A 2 6.27 -7.89 -44.70
N ASN A 3 6.56 -8.15 -43.41
CA ASN A 3 6.02 -7.78 -42.09
C ASN A 3 7.14 -8.11 -41.05
N GLY A 4 7.30 -7.53 -39.87
CA GLY A 4 6.31 -7.09 -38.89
C GLY A 4 5.99 -8.22 -37.89
N SER A 5 6.63 -8.23 -36.72
CA SER A 5 6.00 -8.62 -35.43
C SER A 5 6.88 -8.14 -34.28
N GLY A 6 6.31 -7.31 -33.43
CA GLY A 6 6.90 -6.82 -32.18
C GLY A 6 6.17 -7.39 -30.97
N SER A 7 6.78 -7.22 -29.81
CA SER A 7 6.27 -7.37 -28.43
C SER A 7 7.52 -7.28 -27.54
N GLU A 8 7.65 -6.52 -26.47
CA GLU A 8 6.80 -5.69 -25.64
C GLU A 8 7.73 -4.58 -25.13
N SER A 9 7.33 -3.32 -25.23
CA SER A 9 8.00 -2.27 -24.45
C SER A 9 7.43 -2.35 -23.05
N ASP A 10 8.21 -2.88 -22.11
CA ASP A 10 8.00 -2.65 -20.69
C ASP A 10 7.84 -1.14 -20.49
N GLU A 11 6.59 -0.68 -20.33
CA GLU A 11 6.32 0.69 -19.94
C GLU A 11 6.97 0.89 -18.57
N GLU A 12 8.01 1.70 -18.50
CA GLU A 12 8.67 2.11 -17.26
C GLU A 12 7.63 2.84 -16.41
N LEU A 13 6.91 2.09 -15.59
CA LEU A 13 5.87 2.61 -14.71
C LEU A 13 6.54 3.52 -13.68
N GLU A 14 6.33 4.84 -13.83
CA GLU A 14 6.83 5.80 -12.87
C GLU A 14 6.09 5.69 -11.53
N PHE A 15 6.86 5.66 -10.44
CA PHE A 15 6.36 5.67 -9.07
C PHE A 15 6.58 7.05 -8.46
N ARG A 16 5.52 7.63 -7.87
CA ARG A 16 5.61 8.89 -7.12
C ARG A 16 5.49 8.63 -5.63
N GLU A 17 6.39 9.20 -4.82
CA GLU A 17 6.27 9.17 -3.36
C GLU A 17 4.98 9.88 -2.91
N THR A 18 4.23 9.25 -2.01
CA THR A 18 2.96 9.79 -1.49
C THR A 18 3.09 10.41 -0.10
N GLN A 19 4.16 10.09 0.62
CA GLN A 19 4.55 10.72 1.89
C GLN A 19 6.05 10.54 2.13
N ALA A 20 6.59 11.33 3.07
CA ALA A 20 7.96 11.15 3.52
C ALA A 20 8.16 9.72 4.09
N PRO A 21 9.29 9.08 3.78
CA PRO A 21 9.57 7.73 4.25
C PRO A 21 9.92 7.72 5.74
N PHE A 22 9.68 6.58 6.39
CA PHE A 22 10.20 6.34 7.73
C PHE A 22 11.64 5.80 7.62
N ARG A 23 12.60 6.48 8.26
CA ARG A 23 14.01 6.08 8.29
C ARG A 23 14.38 5.56 9.67
N ASN A 24 14.94 4.36 9.71
CA ASN A 24 15.35 3.63 10.92
C ASN A 24 14.30 3.67 12.06
N PRO A 25 13.01 3.36 11.78
CA PRO A 25 12.01 3.37 12.83
C PRO A 25 12.31 2.29 13.89
N PRO A 26 12.11 2.58 15.19
CA PRO A 26 12.26 1.58 16.24
C PRO A 26 11.17 0.51 16.11
N VAL A 27 11.49 -0.74 16.46
CA VAL A 27 10.53 -1.86 16.49
C VAL A 27 10.21 -2.21 17.95
N PRO A 28 8.93 -2.27 18.37
CA PRO A 28 7.73 -2.19 17.55
C PRO A 28 7.47 -0.79 16.98
N PHE A 29 7.04 -0.75 15.72
CA PHE A 29 6.72 0.46 14.97
C PHE A 29 5.24 0.51 14.65
N THR A 30 4.62 1.69 14.68
CA THR A 30 3.34 1.96 14.03
C THR A 30 3.39 3.33 13.37
N GLY A 31 3.10 3.37 12.08
CA GLY A 31 3.16 4.57 11.25
C GLY A 31 1.86 4.79 10.48
N ARG A 32 1.49 6.05 10.32
CA ARG A 32 0.34 6.44 9.50
C ARG A 32 0.68 6.31 8.01
N ILE A 33 -0.29 5.84 7.25
CA ILE A 33 -0.35 5.94 5.79
C ILE A 33 -1.24 7.15 5.47
N VAL A 34 -0.63 8.26 5.10
CA VAL A 34 -1.30 9.54 4.80
C VAL A 34 -2.21 9.34 3.59
N GLY A 35 -3.50 9.66 3.76
CA GLY A 35 -4.51 9.44 2.74
C GLY A 35 -4.99 7.99 2.58
N GLY A 36 -4.50 7.05 3.40
CA GLY A 36 -4.86 5.64 3.34
C GLY A 36 -4.26 4.90 2.14
N LEU A 37 -4.50 3.59 2.04
CA LEU A 37 -4.11 2.82 0.86
C LEU A 37 -5.03 3.11 -0.34
N GLN A 38 -4.44 3.13 -1.53
CA GLN A 38 -5.12 3.34 -2.80
C GLN A 38 -4.68 2.28 -3.80
N ASP A 39 -5.50 2.06 -4.82
CA ASP A 39 -5.14 1.22 -5.97
C ASP A 39 -3.86 1.76 -6.63
N GLY A 40 -2.89 0.89 -6.88
CA GLY A 40 -1.57 1.28 -7.39
C GLY A 40 -0.57 1.71 -6.33
N HIS A 41 -0.90 1.70 -5.04
CA HIS A 41 0.12 1.92 -4.00
C HIS A 41 1.15 0.79 -4.00
N LYS A 42 2.42 1.16 -3.79
CA LYS A 42 3.50 0.26 -3.42
C LYS A 42 4.04 0.71 -2.06
N VAL A 43 4.01 -0.19 -1.09
CA VAL A 43 4.66 0.01 0.21
C VAL A 43 5.89 -0.86 0.27
N THR A 44 7.06 -0.24 0.40
CA THR A 44 8.33 -0.96 0.48
C THR A 44 8.85 -0.92 1.91
N VAL A 45 9.24 -2.08 2.44
CA VAL A 45 9.86 -2.24 3.75
C VAL A 45 11.24 -2.86 3.56
N MET A 46 12.28 -2.14 3.93
CA MET A 46 13.66 -2.64 3.93
C MET A 46 14.15 -2.82 5.36
N GLY A 47 15.00 -3.83 5.55
CA GLY A 47 15.51 -4.15 6.86
C GLY A 47 16.43 -5.35 6.85
N HIS A 48 16.66 -5.91 8.05
CA HIS A 48 17.36 -7.18 8.18
C HIS A 48 16.71 -8.03 9.28
N VAL A 49 16.82 -9.35 9.12
CA VAL A 49 16.42 -10.31 10.14
C VAL A 49 17.62 -10.54 11.05
N PRO A 50 17.53 -10.30 12.37
CA PRO A 50 18.63 -10.61 13.28
C PRO A 50 19.05 -12.09 13.22
N SER A 51 20.34 -12.37 13.42
CA SER A 51 20.88 -13.74 13.43
C SER A 51 20.39 -14.57 14.62
N ARG A 52 20.07 -13.90 15.73
CA ARG A 52 19.58 -14.48 16.99
C ARG A 52 18.32 -13.73 17.45
N GLY A 53 17.47 -14.37 18.23
CA GLY A 53 16.26 -13.77 18.79
C GLY A 53 15.01 -14.60 18.50
N GLU A 54 13.85 -13.95 18.59
CA GLU A 54 12.56 -14.60 18.32
C GLU A 54 12.53 -15.17 16.90
N ARG A 55 11.61 -16.11 16.70
CA ARG A 55 11.50 -16.86 15.45
C ARG A 55 10.47 -16.25 14.51
N ARG A 56 10.06 -14.99 14.67
CA ARG A 56 9.07 -14.36 13.81
C ARG A 56 9.09 -12.84 13.88
N PHE A 57 8.59 -12.22 12.84
CA PHE A 57 8.18 -10.82 12.81
C PHE A 57 6.90 -10.67 12.00
N SER A 58 6.22 -9.54 12.11
CA SER A 58 5.01 -9.27 11.34
C SER A 58 4.99 -7.86 10.78
N VAL A 59 4.49 -7.73 9.56
CA VAL A 59 4.05 -6.46 8.97
C VAL A 59 2.52 -6.51 8.90
N ASN A 60 1.85 -5.54 9.50
CA ASN A 60 0.39 -5.46 9.53
C ASN A 60 -0.09 -4.19 8.85
N PHE A 61 -1.05 -4.33 7.94
CA PHE A 61 -1.85 -3.24 7.40
C PHE A 61 -3.16 -3.13 8.20
N GLN A 62 -3.31 -2.03 8.94
CA GLN A 62 -4.39 -1.82 9.93
C GLN A 62 -5.39 -0.78 9.44
N THR A 63 -6.66 -0.94 9.84
CA THR A 63 -7.75 0.01 9.52
C THR A 63 -7.90 1.13 10.56
N GLY A 64 -6.88 1.31 11.42
CA GLY A 64 -6.80 2.39 12.40
C GLY A 64 -5.44 2.39 13.07
N ILE A 65 -4.85 3.57 13.30
CA ILE A 65 -3.49 3.71 13.86
C ILE A 65 -3.34 3.15 15.29
N SER A 66 -4.42 3.12 16.06
CA SER A 66 -4.45 2.55 17.41
C SER A 66 -5.30 1.28 17.47
N ASP A 67 -5.78 0.80 16.32
CA ASP A 67 -6.69 -0.33 16.23
C ASP A 67 -5.94 -1.62 15.86
N THR A 68 -5.43 -2.28 16.89
CA THR A 68 -4.77 -3.59 16.73
C THR A 68 -5.77 -4.75 16.58
N ASN A 69 -7.07 -4.47 16.67
CA ASN A 69 -8.14 -5.46 16.55
C ASN A 69 -8.57 -5.67 15.09
N ASN A 70 -8.28 -4.70 14.21
CA ASN A 70 -8.63 -4.76 12.79
C ASN A 70 -7.37 -4.65 11.91
N ILE A 71 -6.93 -5.81 11.41
CA ILE A 71 -5.77 -5.96 10.53
C ILE A 71 -6.28 -6.51 9.20
N ALA A 72 -6.23 -5.71 8.15
CA ALA A 72 -6.63 -6.10 6.80
C ALA A 72 -5.72 -7.19 6.25
N PHE A 73 -4.41 -7.00 6.42
CA PHE A 73 -3.39 -7.94 5.99
C PHE A 73 -2.28 -8.06 7.03
N HIS A 74 -2.18 -9.25 7.62
CA HIS A 74 -1.11 -9.69 8.51
C HIS A 74 -0.14 -10.55 7.71
N PHE A 75 1.07 -10.04 7.45
CA PHE A 75 2.15 -10.79 6.83
C PHE A 75 3.16 -11.19 7.91
N ASN A 76 3.29 -12.49 8.19
CA ASN A 76 4.04 -12.98 9.34
C ASN A 76 4.99 -14.13 8.98
N PRO A 77 6.25 -13.80 8.65
CA PRO A 77 7.32 -14.78 8.53
C PRO A 77 7.63 -15.45 9.87
N ARG A 78 7.71 -16.78 9.84
CA ARG A 78 7.98 -17.65 10.99
C ARG A 78 9.11 -18.60 10.64
N PHE A 79 10.19 -18.56 11.40
CA PHE A 79 11.44 -19.31 11.22
C PHE A 79 11.45 -20.66 11.99
N ASP A 80 10.31 -21.08 12.55
CA ASP A 80 10.13 -22.43 13.09
C ASP A 80 9.75 -23.46 12.00
N GLY A 81 9.98 -24.74 12.27
CA GLY A 81 9.47 -25.84 11.43
C GLY A 81 9.93 -25.84 9.98
N GLY A 82 11.15 -25.38 9.69
CA GLY A 82 11.69 -25.26 8.32
C GLY A 82 11.41 -23.91 7.65
N GLY A 83 10.63 -23.03 8.29
CA GLY A 83 10.36 -21.68 7.81
C GLY A 83 9.15 -21.59 6.88
N TYR A 84 8.21 -20.72 7.23
CA TYR A 84 7.02 -20.45 6.43
C TYR A 84 6.51 -19.02 6.69
N VAL A 85 5.61 -18.54 5.84
CA VAL A 85 4.94 -17.25 6.04
C VAL A 85 3.44 -17.49 6.23
N VAL A 86 2.89 -16.91 7.29
CA VAL A 86 1.45 -16.88 7.55
C VAL A 86 0.89 -15.55 7.08
N CYS A 87 -0.19 -15.63 6.32
CA CYS A 87 -1.01 -14.49 5.92
C CYS A 87 -2.41 -14.61 6.53
N ASN A 88 -2.92 -13.55 7.14
CA ASN A 88 -4.27 -13.57 7.71
C ASN A 88 -4.89 -12.17 7.79
N THR A 89 -6.17 -12.12 8.17
CA THR A 89 -6.93 -10.91 8.47
C THR A 89 -7.46 -11.05 9.90
N ARG A 90 -7.43 -9.96 10.66
CA ARG A 90 -8.04 -9.87 11.99
C ARG A 90 -9.20 -8.89 11.93
N GLN A 91 -10.38 -9.29 12.41
CA GLN A 91 -11.55 -8.42 12.49
C GLN A 91 -12.15 -8.52 13.89
N LEU A 92 -12.41 -7.37 14.51
CA LEU A 92 -12.95 -7.29 15.87
C LEU A 92 -12.16 -8.14 16.88
N GLY A 93 -10.83 -8.19 16.71
CA GLY A 93 -9.93 -8.95 17.59
C GLY A 93 -9.80 -10.44 17.25
N ASN A 94 -10.60 -10.97 16.31
CA ASN A 94 -10.61 -12.38 15.93
C ASN A 94 -9.82 -12.62 14.65
N TRP A 95 -8.96 -13.64 14.66
CA TRP A 95 -8.23 -14.08 13.47
C TRP A 95 -9.13 -14.91 12.56
N GLY A 96 -9.02 -14.68 11.25
CA GLY A 96 -9.66 -15.53 10.23
C GLY A 96 -8.87 -16.80 9.95
N SER A 97 -9.19 -17.44 8.82
CA SER A 97 -8.46 -18.63 8.33
C SER A 97 -7.04 -18.27 7.85
N GLU A 98 -6.03 -18.97 8.35
CA GLU A 98 -4.64 -18.76 7.94
C GLU A 98 -4.39 -19.21 6.49
N ALA A 99 -3.74 -18.37 5.69
CA ALA A 99 -3.11 -18.79 4.44
C ALA A 99 -1.62 -18.98 4.69
N LYS A 100 -1.10 -20.20 4.47
CA LYS A 100 0.30 -20.54 4.73
C LYS A 100 1.06 -20.71 3.42
N LYS A 101 2.17 -19.99 3.28
CA LYS A 101 3.16 -20.20 2.23
C LYS A 101 4.34 -20.96 2.85
N MET A 102 4.50 -22.23 2.48
CA MET A 102 5.53 -23.14 3.02
C MET A 102 6.94 -22.87 2.44
N GLN A 103 7.21 -21.63 2.08
CA GLN A 103 8.50 -21.16 1.60
C GLN A 103 8.95 -20.02 2.50
N MET A 104 10.24 -19.99 2.80
CA MET A 104 10.86 -18.92 3.59
C MET A 104 11.74 -18.06 2.67
N PRO A 105 11.31 -16.84 2.32
CA PRO A 105 12.09 -15.97 1.45
C PRO A 105 13.11 -15.12 2.24
N PHE A 106 13.16 -15.28 3.56
CA PHE A 106 14.04 -14.52 4.45
C PHE A 106 15.13 -15.42 5.04
N GLN A 107 16.33 -14.87 5.20
CA GLN A 107 17.43 -15.53 5.88
C GLN A 107 17.80 -14.75 7.15
N LYS A 108 18.03 -15.47 8.25
CA LYS A 108 18.53 -14.87 9.49
C LYS A 108 19.94 -14.31 9.28
N GLY A 109 20.18 -13.12 9.79
CA GLY A 109 21.43 -12.37 9.61
C GLY A 109 21.53 -11.65 8.27
N SER A 110 20.49 -11.69 7.43
CA SER A 110 20.49 -11.11 6.10
C SER A 110 19.52 -9.95 5.97
N GLU A 111 19.85 -9.04 5.05
CA GLU A 111 18.98 -7.95 4.63
C GLU A 111 17.82 -8.47 3.78
N PHE A 112 16.76 -7.67 3.72
CA PHE A 112 15.63 -7.91 2.85
C PHE A 112 15.02 -6.61 2.34
N GLU A 113 14.32 -6.73 1.23
CA GLU A 113 13.33 -5.78 0.73
C GLU A 113 12.00 -6.53 0.55
N ILE A 114 10.92 -5.99 1.12
CA ILE A 114 9.56 -6.45 0.87
C ILE A 114 8.81 -5.34 0.14
N CYS A 115 8.27 -5.64 -1.03
CA CYS A 115 7.33 -4.77 -1.73
C CYS A 115 5.91 -5.32 -1.59
N PHE A 116 4.99 -4.47 -1.13
CA PHE A 116 3.55 -4.72 -1.09
C PHE A 116 2.88 -3.84 -2.13
N ASP A 117 2.58 -4.41 -3.29
CA ASP A 117 1.81 -3.76 -4.35
C ASP A 117 0.32 -3.96 -4.09
N VAL A 118 -0.42 -2.86 -4.01
CA VAL A 118 -1.86 -2.83 -3.73
C VAL A 118 -2.59 -2.72 -5.06
N ASP A 119 -3.26 -3.79 -5.44
CA ASP A 119 -4.17 -3.82 -6.58
C ASP A 119 -5.62 -3.83 -6.09
N ARG A 120 -6.58 -3.64 -7.00
CA ARG A 120 -8.01 -3.69 -6.69
C ARG A 120 -8.47 -4.99 -6.01
N SER A 121 -7.84 -6.12 -6.32
CA SER A 121 -8.28 -7.45 -5.87
C SER A 121 -7.40 -8.07 -4.77
N SER A 122 -6.13 -7.69 -4.69
CA SER A 122 -5.18 -8.31 -3.75
C SER A 122 -4.01 -7.40 -3.40
N PHE A 123 -3.30 -7.78 -2.34
CA PHE A 123 -1.90 -7.42 -2.16
C PHE A 123 -1.02 -8.40 -2.94
N LYS A 124 -0.12 -7.89 -3.77
CA LYS A 124 0.95 -8.67 -4.41
C LYS A 124 2.25 -8.42 -3.65
N VAL A 125 2.90 -9.49 -3.23
CA VAL A 125 4.09 -9.43 -2.38
C VAL A 125 5.30 -9.95 -3.14
N THR A 126 6.31 -9.10 -3.23
CA THR A 126 7.63 -9.43 -3.76
C THR A 126 8.65 -9.31 -2.64
N VAL A 127 9.57 -10.27 -2.53
CA VAL A 127 10.69 -10.23 -1.58
C VAL A 127 11.98 -10.32 -2.37
N ASN A 128 12.89 -9.36 -2.17
CA ASN A 128 14.17 -9.25 -2.88
C ASN A 128 14.01 -9.38 -4.41
N GLY A 129 13.07 -8.62 -4.98
CA GLY A 129 12.77 -8.63 -6.42
C GLY A 129 12.03 -9.88 -6.94
N SER A 130 11.81 -10.90 -6.11
CA SER A 130 11.14 -12.14 -6.52
C SER A 130 9.69 -12.19 -6.05
N ILE A 131 8.75 -12.49 -6.96
CA ILE A 131 7.33 -12.66 -6.63
C ILE A 131 7.20 -13.78 -5.60
N PHE A 132 6.51 -13.49 -4.49
CA PHE A 132 6.42 -14.42 -3.37
C PHE A 132 5.00 -14.98 -3.19
N LEU A 133 4.00 -14.09 -3.03
CA LEU A 133 2.60 -14.47 -2.90
C LEU A 133 1.65 -13.33 -3.28
N ASP A 134 0.40 -13.70 -3.54
CA ASP A 134 -0.74 -12.80 -3.66
C ASP A 134 -1.72 -13.09 -2.52
N TYR A 135 -2.21 -12.04 -1.86
CA TYR A 135 -3.19 -12.12 -0.78
C TYR A 135 -4.46 -11.35 -1.15
N VAL A 136 -5.53 -12.09 -1.48
CA VAL A 136 -6.83 -11.50 -1.85
C VAL A 136 -7.39 -10.70 -0.68
N HIS A 137 -7.90 -9.51 -0.99
CA HIS A 137 -8.52 -8.63 0.00
C HIS A 137 -9.72 -9.30 0.66
N ARG A 138 -9.64 -9.53 1.97
CA ARG A 138 -10.77 -10.03 2.78
C ARG A 138 -11.60 -8.90 3.40
N VAL A 139 -11.05 -7.70 3.41
CA VAL A 139 -11.69 -6.44 3.80
C VAL A 139 -11.27 -5.35 2.81
N PRO A 140 -12.03 -4.26 2.67
CA PRO A 140 -11.69 -3.18 1.75
C PRO A 140 -10.32 -2.55 2.09
N PHE A 141 -9.40 -2.53 1.13
CA PHE A 141 -8.04 -2.01 1.34
C PHE A 141 -8.03 -0.50 1.57
N ASP A 142 -9.01 0.24 1.06
CA ASP A 142 -9.17 1.70 1.22
C ASP A 142 -9.40 2.11 2.68
N LYS A 143 -9.80 1.18 3.55
CA LYS A 143 -9.90 1.42 4.99
C LYS A 143 -8.56 1.38 5.71
N VAL A 144 -7.51 0.86 5.07
CA VAL A 144 -6.18 0.75 5.69
C VAL A 144 -5.53 2.12 5.72
N ASN A 145 -5.14 2.56 6.92
CA ASN A 145 -4.51 3.86 7.15
C ASN A 145 -3.27 3.81 8.05
N ALA A 146 -2.85 2.62 8.46
CA ALA A 146 -1.66 2.43 9.27
C ALA A 146 -0.92 1.14 8.91
N ILE A 147 0.40 1.20 9.07
CA ILE A 147 1.30 0.05 9.02
C ILE A 147 1.91 -0.14 10.41
N SER A 148 1.92 -1.36 10.91
CA SER A 148 2.64 -1.72 12.15
C SER A 148 3.63 -2.84 11.90
N ILE A 149 4.80 -2.76 12.50
CA ILE A 149 5.84 -3.79 12.41
C ILE A 149 6.24 -4.21 13.82
N CYS A 150 6.22 -5.52 14.08
CA CYS A 150 6.50 -6.11 15.39
C CYS A 150 7.35 -7.37 15.27
N GLY A 151 7.94 -7.81 16.38
CA GLY A 151 8.73 -9.04 16.49
C GLY A 151 10.22 -8.83 16.17
N CYS A 152 10.94 -9.92 15.91
CA CYS A 152 12.39 -9.90 15.74
C CYS A 152 12.79 -9.51 14.31
N VAL A 153 12.82 -8.19 14.07
CA VAL A 153 13.23 -7.57 12.81
C VAL A 153 13.81 -6.19 13.07
N HIS A 154 14.81 -5.79 12.30
CA HIS A 154 15.25 -4.41 12.21
C HIS A 154 14.73 -3.80 10.92
N VAL A 155 14.19 -2.58 10.99
CA VAL A 155 13.65 -1.85 9.83
C VAL A 155 14.52 -0.63 9.58
N SER A 156 15.11 -0.53 8.39
CA SER A 156 15.93 0.61 7.99
C SER A 156 15.12 1.66 7.23
N TYR A 157 14.11 1.23 6.47
CA TYR A 157 13.38 2.12 5.59
C TYR A 157 11.95 1.62 5.31
N ILE A 158 10.99 2.54 5.34
CA ILE A 158 9.63 2.30 4.84
C ILE A 158 9.24 3.44 3.91
N SER A 159 8.93 3.13 2.65
CA SER A 159 8.45 4.11 1.67
C SER A 159 7.04 3.77 1.17
N PHE A 160 6.39 4.82 0.68
CA PHE A 160 5.03 4.76 0.15
C PHE A 160 5.04 5.47 -1.20
N GLN A 161 4.71 4.72 -2.23
CA GLN A 161 4.68 5.21 -3.60
C GLN A 161 3.34 4.88 -4.24
N VAL A 162 2.94 5.61 -5.26
CA VAL A 162 1.80 5.29 -6.11
C VAL A 162 2.26 5.17 -7.55
N ARG A 163 1.78 4.12 -8.25
CA ARG A 163 1.94 3.99 -9.69
C ARG A 163 1.25 5.16 -10.39
N LEU A 164 2.00 5.90 -11.19
CA LEU A 164 1.42 6.91 -12.07
C LEU A 164 0.82 6.20 -13.28
N HIS A 165 -0.43 6.54 -13.61
CA HIS A 165 -1.02 6.09 -14.86
C HIS A 165 -0.32 6.85 -16.01
N PRO A 166 0.13 6.17 -17.09
CA PRO A 166 0.85 6.83 -18.19
C PRO A 166 0.12 8.03 -18.81
N ALA A 167 -1.20 8.08 -18.71
CA ALA A 167 -2.03 9.20 -19.18
C ALA A 167 -1.89 10.49 -18.36
N LEU A 168 -1.33 10.43 -17.15
CA LEU A 168 -1.13 11.58 -16.25
C LEU A 168 0.30 12.13 -16.28
N VAL A 169 1.21 11.49 -17.04
CA VAL A 169 2.57 11.99 -17.29
C VAL A 169 2.55 12.76 -18.60
N PRO A 170 2.62 14.11 -18.61
CA PRO A 170 2.74 14.85 -19.85
C PRO A 170 4.03 14.42 -20.56
N ARG A 171 3.97 14.04 -21.84
CA ARG A 171 5.16 13.66 -22.61
C ARG A 171 6.19 14.80 -22.55
N GLY A 172 7.38 14.51 -22.03
CA GLY A 172 8.52 15.43 -22.02
C GLY A 172 8.71 16.28 -20.76
N PHE A 173 8.01 15.99 -19.65
CA PHE A 173 8.20 16.71 -18.38
C PHE A 173 9.19 15.97 -17.47
N VAL A 174 10.33 16.60 -17.14
CA VAL A 174 11.32 16.08 -16.18
C VAL A 174 11.05 16.72 -14.82
N TRP A 175 10.62 15.95 -13.83
CA TRP A 175 10.51 16.43 -12.45
C TRP A 175 11.91 16.58 -11.84
N GLY A 176 12.35 17.81 -11.62
CA GLY A 176 13.50 18.09 -10.77
C GLY A 176 13.16 17.85 -9.29
N PRO A 177 14.16 17.66 -8.41
CA PRO A 177 13.93 17.53 -6.97
C PRO A 177 13.19 18.77 -6.47
N VAL A 178 12.10 18.56 -5.73
CA VAL A 178 11.33 19.64 -5.10
C VAL A 178 12.25 20.35 -4.08
N PRO A 179 12.54 21.64 -4.23
CA PRO A 179 13.31 22.37 -3.24
C PRO A 179 12.50 22.42 -1.93
N LEU A 180 13.13 22.16 -0.79
CA LEU A 180 12.53 22.42 0.51
C LEU A 180 12.15 23.91 0.59
N GLY A 181 10.85 24.22 0.68
CA GLY A 181 10.39 25.56 1.05
C GLY A 181 9.27 26.19 0.21
N VAL A 182 8.74 25.53 -0.84
CA VAL A 182 7.62 26.09 -1.61
C VAL A 182 6.30 25.50 -1.13
N LEU A 183 5.50 26.33 -0.46
CA LEU A 183 4.09 26.05 -0.17
C LEU A 183 3.36 25.97 -1.52
N LEU A 184 3.02 24.77 -1.98
CA LEU A 184 2.20 24.62 -3.17
C LEU A 184 0.79 25.12 -2.84
N CYS A 185 0.42 26.23 -3.47
CA CYS A 185 -0.95 26.70 -3.54
C CYS A 185 -1.80 25.56 -4.14
N GLU A 186 -2.93 25.24 -3.50
CA GLU A 186 -3.83 24.19 -3.99
C GLU A 186 -4.22 24.46 -5.45
N PRO A 187 -4.24 23.44 -6.33
CA PRO A 187 -4.79 23.61 -7.66
C PRO A 187 -6.28 23.91 -7.52
N LYS A 188 -6.66 25.13 -7.89
CA LYS A 188 -8.06 25.54 -7.99
C LYS A 188 -8.73 24.66 -9.03
N VAL A 189 -9.60 23.77 -8.58
CA VAL A 189 -10.45 22.94 -9.45
C VAL A 189 -11.19 23.88 -10.40
N PRO A 190 -11.05 23.75 -11.73
CA PRO A 190 -11.88 24.53 -12.64
C PRO A 190 -13.32 24.01 -12.53
N ALA A 191 -14.24 24.92 -12.23
CA ALA A 191 -15.66 24.64 -12.31
C ALA A 191 -16.03 24.29 -13.76
N SER A 192 -16.52 23.07 -13.98
CA SER A 192 -17.07 22.66 -15.28
C SER A 192 -18.29 23.50 -15.66
N PRO A 193 -18.39 24.01 -16.90
CA PRO A 193 -19.65 24.48 -17.44
C PRO A 193 -20.29 23.34 -18.24
N ILE A 194 -21.53 22.97 -17.91
CA ILE A 194 -22.63 22.73 -18.86
C ILE A 194 -23.92 22.64 -18.03
N SER A 195 -24.75 23.66 -18.18
CA SER A 195 -26.14 23.69 -17.74
C SER A 195 -27.01 22.87 -18.70
N ARG A 196 -27.95 22.09 -18.16
CA ARG A 196 -29.28 21.95 -18.78
C ARG A 196 -30.37 22.04 -17.72
N CYS A 197 -31.34 22.87 -18.04
CA CYS A 197 -32.45 23.34 -17.24
C CYS A 197 -33.44 22.21 -16.89
N PHE A 198 -34.01 22.28 -15.69
CA PHE A 198 -35.39 21.86 -15.45
C PHE A 198 -36.11 23.02 -14.75
N TRP A 199 -37.15 23.53 -15.41
CA TRP A 199 -38.15 24.38 -14.78
C TRP A 199 -39.10 23.48 -14.00
N VAL A 200 -39.29 23.75 -12.71
CA VAL A 200 -40.53 23.37 -12.01
C VAL A 200 -41.02 24.63 -11.30
N HIS A 201 -42.15 25.13 -11.76
CA HIS A 201 -42.84 26.29 -11.20
C HIS A 201 -43.28 26.00 -9.75
N THR A 202 -43.12 27.00 -8.89
CA THR A 202 -43.72 27.10 -7.56
C THR A 202 -45.22 27.36 -7.65
N SER A 203 -46.02 26.72 -6.79
CA SER A 203 -47.03 27.39 -5.94
C SER A 203 -47.94 26.39 -5.23
N GLY A 204 -48.14 26.56 -3.91
CA GLY A 204 -49.37 26.12 -3.24
C GLY A 204 -49.20 25.48 -1.87
N CYS A 205 -49.10 26.28 -0.81
CA CYS A 205 -49.77 25.96 0.47
C CYS A 205 -51.27 26.28 0.31
N PRO A 206 -52.19 25.52 0.93
CA PRO A 206 -52.62 25.92 2.28
C PRO A 206 -52.94 24.76 3.24
N SER A 207 -53.01 25.14 4.51
CA SER A 207 -53.52 24.39 5.67
C SER A 207 -55.02 24.07 5.62
N LEU A 208 -55.39 23.00 6.34
CA LEU A 208 -56.61 22.76 7.17
C LEU A 208 -57.28 21.40 6.89
N SER A 209 -57.14 20.49 7.85
CA SER A 209 -58.24 19.90 8.63
C SER A 209 -57.66 19.16 9.84
#